data_AF-A0A6P0GFP0-F1
#
_entry.id   AF-A0A6P0GFP0-F1
#
_cell.length_a   1.000
_cell.length_b   1.000
_cell.length_c   1.000
_cell.angle_alpha   90.00
_cell.angle_beta   90.00
_cell.angle_gamma   90.00
#
_symmetry.space_group_name_H-M   'P 1'
#
loop_
_entity.id
_entity.type
_entity.pdbx_description
1 polymer ?
#
loop_
_entity_poly.entity_id
_entity_poly.type
_entity_poly.pdbx_seq_one_letter_code
_entity_poly.pdbx_strand_id
1 'polypeptide(L)'
;MTDVVQRTTSDDLVPGAADESAPEAAQAVAESPARLRRIRAGRNKAFDRLVFDLDGPVPGVQVQYVDALRHQGSGDVVQLRGRAVVQIDIHPATAHTDGGDPTMTDPLPDLTAFAVFRQLADAGDFEAQLTWGIGVAARTALRATTLTGPSRVAVDVWHAEPGTGDQLLRRGDSGAAVATWQWRLVQALGRPLVVDEHFGPVTEEATRDFQRAQGLAADGVVGRRSRAAMVRALGL
;
A
#
# COMPACT_ATOMS: atom_id res chain seq x y z
N MET A 1 -32.66 54.52 55.34
CA MET A 1 -32.63 54.75 56.80
C MET A 1 -32.29 53.41 57.42
N THR A 2 -31.18 53.37 58.17
CA THR A 2 -30.64 52.22 58.90
C THR A 2 -30.07 51.06 58.07
N ASP A 3 -28.86 50.68 58.44
CA ASP A 3 -27.98 49.64 57.91
C ASP A 3 -27.74 48.63 59.05
N VAL A 4 -27.69 47.31 58.78
CA VAL A 4 -27.17 46.29 59.72
C VAL A 4 -26.51 45.14 58.96
N VAL A 5 -25.25 44.89 59.29
CA VAL A 5 -24.40 43.78 58.84
C VAL A 5 -24.11 42.84 60.02
N GLN A 6 -24.12 41.51 59.80
CA GLN A 6 -23.16 40.46 60.27
C GLN A 6 -23.64 39.13 59.62
N ARG A 7 -22.88 38.29 58.90
CA ARG A 7 -21.56 37.64 59.08
C ARG A 7 -21.55 36.33 59.90
N THR A 8 -21.04 35.29 59.22
CA THR A 8 -20.25 34.13 59.68
C THR A 8 -20.83 33.14 60.70
N THR A 9 -20.97 31.89 60.26
CA THR A 9 -20.12 30.77 60.74
C THR A 9 -19.79 29.82 59.58
N SER A 10 -18.60 29.23 59.62
CA SER A 10 -18.05 28.34 58.60
C SER A 10 -18.24 26.87 58.95
N ASP A 11 -17.97 26.02 57.96
CA ASP A 11 -17.43 24.66 58.07
C ASP A 11 -18.34 23.56 58.64
N ASP A 12 -18.78 22.66 57.75
CA ASP A 12 -18.70 21.22 58.01
C ASP A 12 -18.65 20.43 56.68
N LEU A 13 -17.67 19.52 56.61
CA LEU A 13 -17.30 18.64 55.49
C LEU A 13 -17.51 17.18 56.00
N VAL A 14 -17.82 16.12 55.25
CA VAL A 14 -18.01 15.74 53.82
C VAL A 14 -18.45 14.24 53.88
N PRO A 15 -18.99 13.50 52.86
CA PRO A 15 -19.31 13.77 51.44
C PRO A 15 -20.78 13.43 51.03
N GLY A 16 -21.16 13.65 49.77
CA GLY A 16 -22.36 13.02 49.19
C GLY A 16 -22.49 13.13 47.67
N ALA A 17 -22.14 12.06 46.95
CA ALA A 17 -22.41 11.77 45.52
C ALA A 17 -22.11 12.88 44.49
N ALA A 18 -21.08 12.66 43.67
CA ALA A 18 -20.88 13.42 42.44
C ALA A 18 -22.00 13.10 41.42
N ASP A 19 -22.73 14.12 40.98
CA ASP A 19 -23.52 14.08 39.74
C ASP A 19 -22.62 14.52 38.58
N GLU A 20 -21.80 13.57 38.11
CA GLU A 20 -21.17 13.65 36.79
C GLU A 20 -21.94 12.74 35.84
N SER A 21 -23.10 13.21 35.40
CA SER A 21 -23.88 12.61 34.33
C SER A 21 -23.13 12.76 33.00
N ALA A 22 -22.17 11.86 32.78
CA ALA A 22 -21.46 11.70 31.52
C ALA A 22 -22.45 11.49 30.36
N PRO A 23 -22.16 11.99 29.14
CA PRO A 23 -23.06 11.83 28.01
C PRO A 23 -23.22 10.34 27.70
N GLU A 24 -24.47 9.88 27.75
CA GLU A 24 -24.86 8.53 27.37
C GLU A 24 -24.31 8.23 25.98
N ALA A 25 -23.35 7.32 25.91
CA ALA A 25 -22.70 6.95 24.66
C ALA A 25 -23.76 6.33 23.75
N ALA A 26 -24.21 7.12 22.76
CA ALA A 26 -25.15 6.66 21.75
C ALA A 26 -24.60 5.36 21.17
N GLN A 27 -25.29 4.25 21.45
CA GLN A 27 -24.90 2.94 21.00
C GLN A 27 -24.99 2.95 19.48
N ALA A 28 -23.84 3.15 18.82
CA ALA A 28 -23.72 2.97 17.40
C ALA A 28 -24.19 1.55 17.11
N VAL A 29 -25.30 1.43 16.36
CA VAL A 29 -25.76 0.13 15.86
C VAL A 29 -24.58 -0.45 15.09
N ALA A 30 -23.98 -1.52 15.62
CA ALA A 30 -22.77 -2.08 15.04
C ALA A 30 -23.10 -2.62 13.65
N GLU A 31 -22.80 -1.83 12.62
CA GLU A 31 -22.98 -2.25 11.24
C GLU A 31 -22.17 -3.54 11.02
N SER A 32 -22.81 -4.54 10.40
CA SER A 32 -22.14 -5.82 10.18
C SER A 32 -20.87 -5.62 9.36
N PRO A 33 -19.75 -6.26 9.74
CA PRO A 33 -18.46 -6.07 9.09
C PRO A 33 -18.53 -6.44 7.60
N ALA A 34 -17.71 -5.76 6.79
CA ALA A 34 -17.64 -6.01 5.36
C ALA A 34 -17.10 -7.42 5.08
N ARG A 35 -17.81 -8.23 4.30
CA ARG A 35 -17.44 -9.63 4.03
C ARG A 35 -16.61 -9.70 2.75
N LEU A 36 -15.37 -10.19 2.84
CA LEU A 36 -14.50 -10.39 1.68
C LEU A 36 -15.13 -11.39 0.70
N ARG A 37 -15.23 -11.03 -0.57
CA ARG A 37 -15.74 -11.91 -1.63
C ARG A 37 -14.70 -12.41 -2.59
N ARG A 38 -13.78 -11.52 -2.98
CA ARG A 38 -12.81 -11.79 -4.03
C ARG A 38 -11.58 -10.92 -3.84
N ILE A 39 -10.42 -11.46 -4.19
CA ILE A 39 -9.21 -10.67 -4.41
C ILE A 39 -8.85 -10.70 -5.88
N ARG A 40 -8.53 -9.54 -6.45
CA ARG A 40 -8.11 -9.38 -7.85
C ARG A 40 -6.81 -8.58 -7.93
N ALA A 41 -6.01 -8.83 -8.96
CA ALA A 41 -4.83 -8.04 -9.28
C ALA A 41 -5.00 -7.39 -10.68
N GLY A 42 -4.53 -6.15 -10.84
CA GLY A 42 -4.61 -5.40 -12.10
C GLY A 42 -3.33 -4.62 -12.40
N ARG A 43 -2.80 -4.76 -13.62
CA ARG A 43 -1.59 -4.06 -14.09
C ARG A 43 -1.94 -2.64 -14.53
N ASN A 44 -1.14 -1.66 -14.13
CA ASN A 44 -1.20 -0.29 -14.64
C ASN A 44 0.20 0.15 -15.11
N LYS A 45 0.31 1.28 -15.81
CA LYS A 45 1.58 1.73 -16.42
C LYS A 45 2.72 2.02 -15.43
N ALA A 46 2.40 2.24 -14.16
CA ALA A 46 3.38 2.65 -13.14
C ALA A 46 3.10 2.03 -11.75
N PHE A 47 2.05 1.21 -11.60
CA PHE A 47 1.73 0.52 -10.37
C PHE A 47 1.01 -0.79 -10.67
N ASP A 48 1.15 -1.76 -9.77
CA ASP A 48 0.26 -2.90 -9.74
C ASP A 48 -0.77 -2.67 -8.63
N ARG A 49 -2.04 -2.99 -8.91
CA ARG A 49 -3.16 -2.80 -7.99
C ARG A 49 -3.66 -4.15 -7.51
N LEU A 50 -3.76 -4.33 -6.19
CA LEU A 50 -4.52 -5.39 -5.55
C LEU A 50 -5.90 -4.81 -5.17
N VAL A 51 -6.98 -5.55 -5.40
CA VAL A 51 -8.35 -5.14 -5.05
C VAL A 51 -9.03 -6.24 -4.25
N PHE A 52 -9.53 -5.89 -3.08
CA PHE A 52 -10.45 -6.68 -2.28
C PHE A 52 -11.86 -6.20 -2.62
N ASP A 53 -12.68 -7.06 -3.21
CA ASP A 53 -14.11 -6.81 -3.39
C ASP A 53 -14.86 -7.33 -2.16
N LEU A 54 -15.70 -6.50 -1.54
CA LEU A 54 -16.42 -6.84 -0.30
C LEU A 54 -17.93 -6.57 -0.44
N ASP A 55 -18.72 -7.36 0.26
CA ASP A 55 -20.15 -7.09 0.49
C ASP A 55 -20.34 -6.35 1.82
N GLY A 56 -21.30 -5.43 1.89
CA GLY A 56 -21.62 -4.66 3.09
C GLY A 56 -21.05 -3.22 3.08
N PRO A 57 -20.88 -2.59 4.25
CA PRO A 57 -20.32 -1.24 4.38
C PRO A 57 -18.93 -1.11 3.74
N VAL A 58 -18.48 0.12 3.49
CA VAL A 58 -17.10 0.37 3.04
C VAL A 58 -16.18 0.39 4.28
N PRO A 59 -15.25 -0.56 4.43
CA PRO A 59 -14.37 -0.60 5.59
C PRO A 59 -13.25 0.44 5.46
N GLY A 60 -12.63 0.77 6.60
CA GLY A 60 -11.33 1.42 6.63
C GLY A 60 -10.21 0.46 6.20
N VAL A 61 -9.06 1.02 5.83
CA VAL A 61 -7.87 0.27 5.46
C VAL A 61 -6.60 0.97 5.94
N GLN A 62 -5.67 0.20 6.48
CA GLN A 62 -4.29 0.61 6.72
C GLN A 62 -3.36 -0.26 5.88
N VAL A 63 -2.30 0.35 5.32
CA VAL A 63 -1.27 -0.38 4.56
C VAL A 63 0.11 0.09 5.00
N GLN A 64 0.99 -0.85 5.28
CA GLN A 64 2.32 -0.56 5.83
C GLN A 64 3.33 -1.62 5.42
N TYR A 65 4.60 -1.23 5.30
CA TYR A 65 5.67 -2.22 5.15
C TYR A 65 6.07 -2.77 6.52
N VAL A 66 6.08 -4.09 6.65
CA VAL A 66 6.54 -4.80 7.84
C VAL A 66 7.81 -5.60 7.53
N ASP A 67 8.62 -5.84 8.54
CA ASP A 67 9.85 -6.65 8.38
C ASP A 67 9.55 -8.15 8.41
N ALA A 68 8.43 -8.55 9.02
CA ALA A 68 7.82 -9.87 8.93
C ALA A 68 6.31 -9.77 9.12
N LEU A 69 5.52 -10.36 8.22
CA LEU A 69 4.08 -10.58 8.45
C LEU A 69 3.91 -11.71 9.46
N ARG A 70 2.91 -11.62 10.33
CA ARG A 70 2.63 -12.62 11.36
C ARG A 70 1.16 -12.98 11.40
N HIS A 71 0.86 -14.25 11.69
CA HIS A 71 -0.51 -14.67 11.95
C HIS A 71 -1.06 -13.99 13.21
N GLN A 72 -2.25 -13.41 13.11
CA GLN A 72 -3.01 -12.85 14.23
C GLN A 72 -3.30 -13.98 15.23
N GLY A 73 -3.04 -13.75 16.52
CA GLY A 73 -3.15 -14.77 17.57
C GLY A 73 -1.85 -15.54 17.83
N SER A 74 -1.35 -16.33 16.87
CA SER A 74 -0.15 -17.17 17.14
C SER A 74 1.18 -16.40 17.08
N GLY A 75 1.25 -15.34 16.26
CA GLY A 75 2.47 -14.57 16.03
C GLY A 75 3.49 -15.25 15.11
N ASP A 76 3.19 -16.42 14.55
CA ASP A 76 4.06 -17.14 13.61
C ASP A 76 4.31 -16.34 12.34
N VAL A 77 5.51 -16.42 11.78
CA VAL A 77 5.90 -15.63 10.59
C VAL A 77 5.31 -16.25 9.32
N VAL A 78 4.50 -15.46 8.61
CA VAL A 78 4.00 -15.80 7.28
C VAL A 78 5.10 -15.52 6.25
N GLN A 79 5.69 -16.57 5.70
CA GLN A 79 6.80 -16.45 4.74
C GLN A 79 6.29 -16.10 3.34
N LEU A 80 6.60 -14.90 2.88
CA LEU A 80 6.21 -14.37 1.57
C LEU A 80 7.44 -14.16 0.68
N ARG A 81 7.36 -14.63 -0.57
CA ARG A 81 8.35 -14.31 -1.62
C ARG A 81 8.42 -12.80 -1.84
N GLY A 82 9.63 -12.25 -1.95
CA GLY A 82 9.84 -10.83 -2.24
C GLY A 82 11.13 -10.33 -1.61
N ARG A 83 11.37 -9.01 -1.72
CA ARG A 83 12.41 -8.29 -0.97
C ARG A 83 11.84 -7.43 0.15
N ALA A 84 10.51 -7.31 0.21
CA ALA A 84 9.76 -6.61 1.25
C ALA A 84 8.35 -7.16 1.33
N VAL A 85 7.67 -6.91 2.46
CA VAL A 85 6.29 -7.34 2.71
C VAL A 85 5.45 -6.12 3.05
N VAL A 86 4.30 -5.99 2.39
CA VAL A 86 3.26 -5.02 2.75
C VAL A 86 2.18 -5.77 3.52
N GLN A 87 1.90 -5.34 4.74
CA GLN A 87 0.71 -5.74 5.50
C GLN A 87 -0.45 -4.81 5.11
N ILE A 88 -1.63 -5.41 5.00
CA ILE A 88 -2.89 -4.77 4.60
C ILE A 88 -3.92 -5.13 5.67
N ASP A 89 -4.30 -4.16 6.48
CA ASP A 89 -5.26 -4.31 7.57
C ASP A 89 -6.58 -3.65 7.15
N ILE A 90 -7.66 -4.42 7.06
CA ILE A 90 -9.00 -3.94 6.64
C ILE A 90 -9.96 -4.11 7.81
N HIS A 91 -10.60 -3.02 8.24
CA HIS A 91 -11.49 -3.02 9.41
C HIS A 91 -12.63 -2.01 9.26
N PRO A 92 -13.88 -2.36 9.60
CA PRO A 92 -14.36 -3.68 10.03
C PRO A 92 -14.61 -4.62 8.84
N ALA A 93 -13.95 -5.78 8.80
CA ALA A 93 -14.12 -6.78 7.75
C ALA A 93 -13.84 -8.23 8.20
N THR A 94 -14.41 -9.23 7.51
CA THR A 94 -14.15 -10.66 7.75
C THR A 94 -13.85 -11.41 6.45
N ALA A 95 -13.14 -12.54 6.56
CA ALA A 95 -12.97 -13.53 5.50
C ALA A 95 -13.60 -14.90 5.82
N HIS A 96 -14.11 -15.08 7.04
CA HIS A 96 -14.93 -16.23 7.44
C HIS A 96 -16.34 -15.80 7.86
N THR A 97 -17.24 -16.79 7.85
CA THR A 97 -18.58 -16.73 8.44
C THR A 97 -18.54 -17.07 9.93
N ASP A 98 -19.64 -16.83 10.63
CA ASP A 98 -19.77 -17.13 12.07
C ASP A 98 -19.69 -18.65 12.36
N GLY A 99 -19.88 -19.50 11.33
CA GLY A 99 -19.66 -20.96 11.37
C GLY A 99 -18.23 -21.40 11.03
N GLY A 100 -17.33 -20.48 10.69
CA GLY A 100 -15.94 -20.75 10.32
C GLY A 100 -15.70 -21.03 8.83
N ASP A 101 -16.74 -21.15 8.00
CA ASP A 101 -16.59 -21.31 6.55
C ASP A 101 -16.02 -20.03 5.90
N PRO A 102 -15.06 -20.13 4.96
CA PRO A 102 -14.52 -18.96 4.26
C PRO A 102 -15.55 -18.29 3.35
N THR A 103 -15.59 -16.95 3.34
CA THR A 103 -16.52 -16.14 2.54
C THR A 103 -16.08 -15.98 1.07
N MET A 104 -14.80 -16.25 0.79
CA MET A 104 -14.21 -16.27 -0.54
C MET A 104 -14.05 -17.72 -1.03
N THR A 105 -14.66 -18.03 -2.18
CA THR A 105 -14.56 -19.35 -2.84
C THR A 105 -13.73 -19.32 -4.12
N ASP A 106 -13.39 -18.13 -4.62
CA ASP A 106 -12.51 -17.95 -5.77
C ASP A 106 -11.03 -18.17 -5.40
N PRO A 107 -10.21 -18.71 -6.33
CA PRO A 107 -8.77 -18.79 -6.12
C PRO A 107 -8.13 -17.39 -6.07
N LEU A 108 -7.00 -17.27 -5.35
CA LEU A 108 -6.18 -16.06 -5.37
C LEU A 108 -5.70 -15.73 -6.80
N PRO A 109 -5.52 -14.44 -7.14
CA PRO A 109 -5.07 -14.04 -8.47
C PRO A 109 -3.66 -14.54 -8.78
N ASP A 110 -3.41 -14.97 -10.02
CA ASP A 110 -2.05 -15.26 -10.50
C ASP A 110 -1.22 -13.96 -10.54
N LEU A 111 -0.09 -13.97 -9.84
CA LEU A 111 0.81 -12.81 -9.71
C LEU A 111 2.01 -12.88 -10.66
N THR A 112 2.13 -13.93 -11.49
CA THR A 112 3.32 -14.19 -12.33
C THR A 112 3.60 -13.07 -13.35
N ALA A 113 2.56 -12.41 -13.86
CA ALA A 113 2.68 -11.35 -14.87
C ALA A 113 2.86 -9.93 -14.31
N PHE A 114 3.03 -9.78 -12.99
CA PHE A 114 3.08 -8.49 -12.29
C PHE A 114 4.52 -8.03 -12.04
N ALA A 115 4.75 -6.72 -12.07
CA ALA A 115 6.09 -6.14 -11.93
C ALA A 115 6.56 -6.17 -10.46
N VAL A 116 5.67 -5.80 -9.53
CA VAL A 116 5.97 -5.73 -8.09
C VAL A 116 5.46 -6.92 -7.30
N PHE A 117 4.27 -7.45 -7.56
CA PHE A 117 3.69 -8.53 -6.76
C PHE A 117 4.46 -9.85 -6.91
N ARG A 118 4.53 -10.64 -5.82
CA ARG A 118 5.29 -11.91 -5.78
C ARG A 118 4.55 -13.05 -5.10
N GLN A 119 3.87 -12.78 -4.00
CA GLN A 119 3.04 -13.76 -3.29
C GLN A 119 2.05 -13.04 -2.37
N LEU A 120 0.79 -13.45 -2.41
CA LEU A 120 -0.25 -13.02 -1.49
C LEU A 120 -0.51 -14.13 -0.46
N ALA A 121 -0.76 -13.78 0.79
CA ALA A 121 -1.24 -14.69 1.83
C ALA A 121 -2.18 -13.97 2.80
N ASP A 122 -3.08 -14.73 3.40
CA ASP A 122 -3.82 -14.33 4.59
C ASP A 122 -2.88 -14.27 5.82
N ALA A 123 -3.29 -13.50 6.82
CA ALA A 123 -2.63 -13.46 8.12
C ALA A 123 -3.61 -13.43 9.30
N GLY A 124 -4.92 -13.50 9.06
CA GLY A 124 -5.95 -13.61 10.09
C GLY A 124 -7.16 -12.70 9.84
N ASP A 125 -8.30 -13.00 10.46
CA ASP A 125 -9.51 -12.18 10.39
C ASP A 125 -10.28 -12.14 11.73
N PHE A 126 -9.55 -11.99 12.84
CA PHE A 126 -10.11 -11.97 14.19
C PHE A 126 -10.64 -10.57 14.58
N GLU A 127 -11.74 -10.53 15.35
CA GLU A 127 -12.41 -9.30 15.82
C GLU A 127 -12.75 -8.29 14.69
N ALA A 128 -13.19 -8.81 13.54
CA ALA A 128 -13.44 -8.03 12.32
C ALA A 128 -12.23 -7.21 11.84
N GLN A 129 -11.02 -7.65 12.13
CA GLN A 129 -9.78 -7.08 11.59
C GLN A 129 -9.15 -8.07 10.60
N LEU A 130 -9.44 -7.85 9.32
CA LEU A 130 -8.98 -8.68 8.22
C LEU A 130 -7.57 -8.30 7.80
N THR A 131 -6.62 -9.20 8.05
CA THR A 131 -5.18 -9.00 7.82
C THR A 131 -4.70 -9.83 6.63
N TRP A 132 -4.11 -9.19 5.63
CA TRP A 132 -3.44 -9.83 4.49
C TRP A 132 -2.02 -9.31 4.34
N GLY A 133 -1.17 -10.07 3.65
CA GLY A 133 0.13 -9.58 3.23
C GLY A 133 0.49 -9.91 1.79
N ILE A 134 1.09 -8.93 1.12
CA ILE A 134 1.62 -9.06 -0.23
C ILE A 134 3.14 -8.89 -0.20
N GLY A 135 3.84 -9.97 -0.55
CA GLY A 135 5.27 -9.96 -0.82
C GLY A 135 5.54 -9.25 -2.14
N VAL A 136 6.48 -8.31 -2.12
CA VAL A 136 6.76 -7.40 -3.25
C VAL A 136 8.24 -7.34 -3.62
N ALA A 137 8.50 -6.94 -4.86
CA ALA A 137 9.84 -6.87 -5.45
C ALA A 137 10.78 -5.85 -4.76
N ALA A 138 10.24 -4.77 -4.18
CA ALA A 138 10.98 -3.71 -3.50
C ALA A 138 10.04 -2.91 -2.55
N ARG A 139 10.62 -2.15 -1.61
CA ARG A 139 9.88 -1.08 -0.89
C ARG A 139 9.76 0.12 -1.83
N THR A 140 8.54 0.57 -2.10
CA THR A 140 8.17 1.64 -3.04
C THR A 140 7.05 2.49 -2.42
N ALA A 141 6.49 3.46 -3.14
CA ALA A 141 5.32 4.16 -2.65
C ALA A 141 4.10 3.22 -2.60
N LEU A 142 3.27 3.38 -1.56
CA LEU A 142 1.99 2.70 -1.41
C LEU A 142 0.86 3.72 -1.49
N ARG A 143 -0.31 3.29 -1.97
CA ARG A 143 -1.56 4.03 -1.81
C ARG A 143 -2.71 3.06 -1.58
N ALA A 144 -3.46 3.25 -0.51
CA ALA A 144 -4.75 2.60 -0.32
C ALA A 144 -5.88 3.57 -0.73
N THR A 145 -6.94 3.04 -1.34
CA THR A 145 -8.19 3.76 -1.57
C THR A 145 -9.39 2.85 -1.32
N THR A 146 -10.43 3.41 -0.71
CA THR A 146 -11.72 2.76 -0.57
C THR A 146 -12.67 3.26 -1.67
N LEU A 147 -13.57 2.40 -2.14
CA LEU A 147 -14.54 2.73 -3.19
C LEU A 147 -15.92 2.20 -2.79
N THR A 148 -16.97 2.97 -3.09
CA THR A 148 -18.38 2.56 -2.97
C THR A 148 -18.89 1.92 -4.27
N GLY A 149 -20.02 1.22 -4.20
CA GLY A 149 -20.79 0.76 -5.37
C GLY A 149 -20.03 -0.09 -6.41
N PRO A 150 -19.60 -1.32 -6.10
CA PRO A 150 -19.66 -2.01 -4.80
C PRO A 150 -18.50 -1.61 -3.87
N SER A 151 -18.60 -2.02 -2.60
CA SER A 151 -17.58 -1.78 -1.56
C SER A 151 -16.26 -2.48 -1.92
N ARG A 152 -15.19 -1.70 -2.05
CA ARG A 152 -13.86 -2.21 -2.44
C ARG A 152 -12.75 -1.51 -1.69
N VAL A 153 -11.70 -2.26 -1.38
CA VAL A 153 -10.39 -1.74 -0.97
C VAL A 153 -9.40 -1.99 -2.09
N ALA A 154 -8.80 -0.93 -2.62
CA ALA A 154 -7.73 -1.02 -3.61
C ALA A 154 -6.39 -0.60 -3.00
N VAL A 155 -5.37 -1.43 -3.15
CA VAL A 155 -4.00 -1.16 -2.72
C VAL A 155 -3.10 -1.10 -3.96
N ASP A 156 -2.64 0.11 -4.25
CA ASP A 156 -1.66 0.39 -5.29
C ASP A 156 -0.25 0.27 -4.69
N VAL A 157 0.54 -0.65 -5.24
CA VAL A 157 1.98 -0.69 -5.01
C VAL A 157 2.63 -0.12 -6.26
N TRP A 158 3.19 1.09 -6.13
CA TRP A 158 3.90 1.71 -7.24
C TRP A 158 5.04 0.80 -7.68
N HIS A 159 5.22 0.67 -8.99
CA HIS A 159 6.39 0.02 -9.55
C HIS A 159 7.61 0.65 -8.92
N ALA A 160 8.65 -0.14 -8.66
CA ALA A 160 9.93 0.45 -8.32
C ALA A 160 10.27 1.42 -9.44
N GLU A 161 10.46 2.68 -9.08
CA GLU A 161 11.15 3.66 -9.91
C GLU A 161 12.24 2.90 -10.68
N PRO A 162 12.31 2.98 -12.02
CA PRO A 162 13.43 2.42 -12.77
C PRO A 162 14.68 3.21 -12.38
N GLY A 163 15.24 2.83 -11.24
CA GLY A 163 15.54 3.85 -10.23
C GLY A 163 16.12 3.25 -8.95
N THR A 164 15.31 2.46 -8.24
CA THR A 164 15.50 2.24 -6.79
C THR A 164 15.69 0.78 -6.38
N GLY A 165 15.91 -0.13 -7.33
CA GLY A 165 16.38 -1.50 -7.07
C GLY A 165 17.81 -1.72 -7.56
N ASP A 166 18.51 -2.69 -6.96
CA ASP A 166 19.85 -3.13 -7.40
C ASP A 166 19.87 -3.81 -8.78
N GLN A 167 18.69 -4.07 -9.35
CA GLN A 167 18.54 -4.68 -10.66
C GLN A 167 19.04 -3.71 -11.73
N LEU A 168 20.12 -4.09 -12.40
CA LEU A 168 20.62 -3.42 -13.60
C LEU A 168 19.63 -3.67 -14.77
N LEU A 169 19.48 -2.70 -15.66
CA LEU A 169 18.92 -2.95 -17.01
C LEU A 169 20.03 -2.80 -18.04
N ARG A 170 20.03 -3.64 -19.07
CA ARG A 170 21.02 -3.70 -20.15
C ARG A 170 20.41 -4.37 -21.38
N ARG A 171 21.14 -4.38 -22.50
CA ARG A 171 20.70 -5.03 -23.75
C ARG A 171 20.22 -6.47 -23.48
N GLY A 172 19.00 -6.77 -23.93
CA GLY A 172 18.35 -8.07 -23.80
C GLY A 172 17.38 -8.21 -22.63
N ASP A 173 17.37 -7.28 -21.67
CA ASP A 173 16.34 -7.25 -20.62
C ASP A 173 14.99 -6.77 -21.18
N SER A 174 13.89 -7.15 -20.54
CA SER A 174 12.54 -6.73 -20.93
C SER A 174 11.57 -6.53 -19.74
N GLY A 175 10.39 -5.97 -20.04
CA GLY A 175 9.27 -5.75 -19.11
C GLY A 175 9.15 -4.30 -18.60
N ALA A 176 8.22 -4.08 -17.66
CA ALA A 176 7.80 -2.75 -17.21
C ALA A 176 8.95 -1.80 -16.83
N ALA A 177 10.00 -2.29 -16.15
CA ALA A 177 11.16 -1.48 -15.78
C ALA A 177 11.91 -0.90 -16.99
N VAL A 178 11.93 -1.62 -18.11
CA VAL A 178 12.48 -1.16 -19.39
C VAL A 178 11.54 -0.16 -20.04
N ALA A 179 10.23 -0.45 -20.07
CA ALA A 179 9.22 0.43 -20.64
C ALA A 179 9.25 1.83 -20.02
N THR A 180 9.28 1.91 -18.69
CA THR A 180 9.35 3.18 -17.98
C THR A 180 10.71 3.86 -18.17
N TRP A 181 11.81 3.11 -18.31
CA TRP A 181 13.12 3.70 -18.67
C TRP A 181 13.11 4.31 -20.08
N GLN A 182 12.56 3.61 -21.07
CA GLN A 182 12.37 4.12 -22.45
C GLN A 182 11.54 5.41 -22.45
N TRP A 183 10.40 5.43 -21.73
CA TRP A 183 9.56 6.63 -21.62
C TRP A 183 10.33 7.80 -21.00
N ARG A 184 11.14 7.57 -19.97
CA ARG A 184 11.97 8.61 -19.34
C ARG A 184 13.08 9.12 -20.26
N LEU A 185 13.67 8.26 -21.09
CA LEU A 185 14.63 8.67 -22.12
C LEU A 185 13.99 9.62 -23.14
N VAL A 186 12.71 9.39 -23.53
CA VAL A 186 11.98 10.34 -24.40
C VAL A 186 11.90 11.72 -23.76
N GLN A 187 11.49 11.78 -22.48
CA GLN A 187 11.35 13.04 -21.75
C GLN A 187 12.70 13.74 -21.52
N ALA A 188 13.73 13.00 -21.11
CA ALA A 188 15.03 13.57 -20.72
C ALA A 188 15.93 13.94 -21.92
N LEU A 189 15.76 13.29 -23.07
CA LEU A 189 16.52 13.59 -24.30
C LEU A 189 15.74 14.46 -25.29
N GLY A 190 14.44 14.69 -25.06
CA GLY A 190 13.59 15.46 -25.97
C GLY A 190 13.43 14.84 -27.37
N ARG A 191 13.66 13.53 -27.52
CA ARG A 191 13.64 12.81 -28.80
C ARG A 191 12.82 11.52 -28.72
N PRO A 192 12.11 11.11 -29.79
CA PRO A 192 11.27 9.92 -29.75
C PRO A 192 12.11 8.63 -29.58
N LEU A 193 11.54 7.69 -28.83
CA LEU A 193 12.01 6.33 -28.64
C LEU A 193 10.78 5.43 -28.52
N VAL A 194 10.83 4.22 -29.08
CA VAL A 194 9.74 3.25 -28.93
C VAL A 194 9.70 2.77 -27.48
N VAL A 195 8.50 2.71 -26.89
CA VAL A 195 8.26 2.12 -25.57
C VAL A 195 7.60 0.76 -25.79
N ASP A 196 8.44 -0.25 -26.07
CA ASP A 196 8.05 -1.63 -26.41
C ASP A 196 8.35 -2.63 -25.28
N GLU A 197 8.77 -2.15 -24.12
CA GLU A 197 9.27 -2.94 -22.99
C GLU A 197 10.54 -3.76 -23.28
N HIS A 198 11.24 -3.56 -24.40
CA HIS A 198 12.44 -4.31 -24.78
C HIS A 198 13.71 -3.46 -24.77
N PHE A 199 14.75 -3.92 -24.08
CA PHE A 199 16.02 -3.21 -24.02
C PHE A 199 16.85 -3.57 -25.26
N GLY A 200 16.38 -3.11 -26.41
CA GLY A 200 17.04 -3.28 -27.70
C GLY A 200 18.26 -2.36 -27.88
N PRO A 201 18.95 -2.45 -29.04
CA PRO A 201 20.09 -1.60 -29.37
C PRO A 201 19.79 -0.10 -29.26
N VAL A 202 18.59 0.32 -29.67
CA VAL A 202 18.15 1.73 -29.65
C VAL A 202 17.97 2.23 -28.21
N THR A 203 17.41 1.40 -27.32
CA THR A 203 17.27 1.70 -25.89
C THR A 203 18.63 1.82 -25.21
N GLU A 204 19.59 0.98 -25.57
CA GLU A 204 20.97 1.03 -25.06
C GLU A 204 21.71 2.29 -25.56
N GLU A 205 21.58 2.64 -26.83
CA GLU A 205 22.18 3.86 -27.40
C GLU A 205 21.61 5.13 -26.75
N ALA A 206 20.28 5.22 -26.61
CA ALA A 206 19.65 6.31 -25.87
C ALA A 206 20.08 6.33 -24.38
N THR A 207 20.29 5.17 -23.75
CA THR A 207 20.86 5.09 -22.39
C THR A 207 22.28 5.68 -22.34
N ARG A 208 23.13 5.37 -23.32
CA ARG A 208 24.49 5.93 -23.42
C ARG A 208 24.47 7.43 -23.62
N ASP A 209 23.59 7.95 -24.48
CA ASP A 209 23.46 9.40 -24.71
C ASP A 209 23.00 10.13 -23.45
N PHE A 210 22.02 9.59 -22.74
CA PHE A 210 21.60 10.10 -21.45
C PHE A 210 22.74 10.08 -20.42
N GLN A 211 23.50 8.98 -20.33
CA GLN A 211 24.66 8.89 -19.45
C GLN A 211 25.72 9.96 -19.77
N ARG A 212 26.04 10.19 -21.05
CA ARG A 212 26.96 11.25 -21.48
C ARG A 212 26.46 12.63 -21.06
N ALA A 213 25.19 12.93 -21.33
CA ALA A 213 24.56 14.21 -20.96
C ALA A 213 24.56 14.46 -19.44
N GLN A 214 24.60 13.40 -18.63
CA GLN A 214 24.64 13.46 -17.16
C GLN A 214 26.05 13.32 -16.56
N GLY A 215 27.11 13.33 -17.37
CA GLY A 215 28.50 13.18 -16.89
C GLY A 215 28.81 11.81 -16.28
N LEU A 216 28.12 10.76 -16.72
CA LEU A 216 28.31 9.38 -16.28
C LEU A 216 29.12 8.57 -17.31
N ALA A 217 29.65 7.43 -16.88
CA ALA A 217 30.18 6.43 -17.81
C ALA A 217 29.07 5.96 -18.76
N ALA A 218 29.32 6.06 -20.07
CA ALA A 218 28.36 5.71 -21.12
C ALA A 218 28.39 4.21 -21.44
N ASP A 219 28.25 3.38 -20.41
CA ASP A 219 28.32 1.92 -20.52
C ASP A 219 27.05 1.30 -21.16
N GLY A 220 25.93 2.02 -21.19
CA GLY A 220 24.63 1.53 -21.68
C GLY A 220 23.86 0.72 -20.63
N VAL A 221 24.33 0.70 -19.38
CA VAL A 221 23.77 -0.08 -18.27
C VAL A 221 23.06 0.85 -17.27
N VAL A 222 21.81 0.52 -16.98
CA VAL A 222 20.97 1.30 -16.06
C VAL A 222 21.18 0.83 -14.63
N GLY A 223 22.30 1.25 -14.04
CA GLY A 223 22.60 1.08 -12.61
C GLY A 223 22.15 2.27 -11.75
N ARG A 224 22.36 2.18 -10.43
CA ARG A 224 21.96 3.20 -9.43
C ARG A 224 22.40 4.64 -9.79
N ARG A 225 23.53 4.83 -10.48
CA ARG A 225 24.01 6.15 -10.93
C ARG A 225 23.16 6.74 -12.07
N SER A 226 22.94 5.98 -13.14
CA SER A 226 22.07 6.36 -14.28
C SER A 226 20.66 6.69 -13.80
N ARG A 227 20.17 5.87 -12.87
CA ARG A 227 18.89 5.97 -12.19
C ARG A 227 18.75 7.27 -11.37
N ALA A 228 19.69 7.55 -10.47
CA ALA A 228 19.68 8.79 -9.68
C ALA A 228 19.86 10.06 -10.53
N ALA A 229 20.57 9.97 -11.65
CA ALA A 229 20.65 11.08 -12.60
C ALA A 229 19.32 11.34 -13.31
N MET A 230 18.55 10.29 -13.65
CA MET A 230 17.25 10.42 -14.31
C MET A 230 16.22 11.14 -13.43
N VAL A 231 16.21 10.84 -12.13
CA VAL A 231 15.37 11.54 -11.14
C VAL A 231 15.68 13.04 -11.14
N ARG A 232 16.96 13.42 -11.03
CA ARG A 232 17.39 14.83 -11.08
C ARG A 232 17.07 15.52 -12.41
N ALA A 233 17.25 14.82 -13.53
CA ALA A 233 17.03 15.37 -14.87
C ALA A 233 15.55 15.66 -15.17
N LEU A 234 14.63 14.94 -14.51
CA LEU A 234 13.18 15.07 -14.70
C LEU A 234 12.46 15.80 -13.56
N GLY A 235 13.17 16.16 -12.47
CA GLY A 235 12.57 16.82 -11.30
C GLY A 235 11.58 15.93 -10.53
N LEU A 236 11.87 14.63 -10.46
CA LEU A 236 11.08 13.60 -9.76
C LEU A 236 11.47 13.43 -8.29
#